data_AF-A0A662BCN5-F1
#
_entry.id   AF-A0A662BCN5-F1
#
_cell.length_a   1.000
_cell.length_b   1.000
_cell.length_c   1.000
_cell.angle_alpha   90.00
_cell.angle_beta   90.00
_cell.angle_gamma   90.00
#
_symmetry.space_group_name_H-M   'P 1'
#
loop_
_entity.id
_entity.type
_entity.pdbx_description
1 polymer ?
#
loop_
_entity_poly.entity_id
_entity_poly.type
_entity_poly.pdbx_seq_one_letter_code
_entity_poly.pdbx_strand_id
1 'polypeptide(L)'
;SYDSHRGKIINDLLDKQNLNSGDFTLAIVSLKSFSYDSEMKKVLLNINNKFSGYKNISPAYFSVFENMSYDSYQKEILNDLLNKNKLDDVQMIKLFKVLTKFSYDSYIREVLLVAIPKMSLNNNVVDAFFATVKSMSYDSEMEKVITELLDKPNLTDYAISAILKSVSLLSYDSSKVRILKTVKKYVNGKPALESQFKLAVKEISSDSEYRNLMDDID
;
A
#
# COMPACT_ATOMS: atom_id res chain seq x y z
N SER A 1 27.14 17.09 7.03
CA SER A 1 26.33 17.39 8.23
C SER A 1 26.64 16.37 9.32
N TYR A 2 26.25 16.66 10.56
CA TYR A 2 26.38 15.72 11.69
C TYR A 2 25.69 14.37 11.41
N ASP A 3 24.48 14.41 10.84
CA ASP A 3 23.74 13.20 10.45
C ASP A 3 24.41 12.39 9.36
N SER A 4 25.07 13.03 8.41
CA SER A 4 25.80 12.30 7.36
C SER A 4 26.94 11.47 7.95
N HIS A 5 27.66 12.00 8.94
CA HIS A 5 28.69 11.24 9.64
C HIS A 5 28.10 10.08 10.45
N ARG A 6 27.01 10.33 11.19
CA ARG A 6 26.30 9.30 11.96
C ARG A 6 25.74 8.20 11.06
N GLY A 7 25.09 8.56 9.96
CA GLY A 7 24.56 7.62 8.98
C GLY A 7 25.66 6.75 8.36
N LYS A 8 26.83 7.34 8.07
CA LYS A 8 28.00 6.57 7.61
C LYS A 8 28.47 5.56 8.67
N ILE A 9 28.61 5.98 9.93
CA ILE A 9 29.02 5.08 11.02
C ILE A 9 28.02 3.93 11.17
N ILE A 10 26.71 4.23 11.16
CA ILE A 10 25.68 3.19 11.27
C ILE A 10 25.78 2.22 10.10
N ASN A 11 25.92 2.70 8.86
CA ASN A 11 26.09 1.83 7.70
C ASN A 11 27.34 0.95 7.79
N ASP A 12 28.48 1.54 8.16
CA ASP A 12 29.73 0.79 8.35
C ASP A 12 29.58 -0.30 9.43
N LEU A 13 28.85 -0.03 10.51
CA LEU A 13 28.54 -1.02 11.55
C LEU A 13 27.64 -2.13 11.04
N LEU A 14 26.58 -1.77 10.31
CA LEU A 14 25.66 -2.74 9.71
C LEU A 14 26.36 -3.68 8.73
N ASP A 15 27.42 -3.22 8.05
CA ASP A 15 28.14 -3.99 7.03
C ASP A 15 29.28 -4.86 7.56
N LYS A 16 29.91 -4.48 8.67
CA LYS A 16 31.16 -5.12 9.12
C LYS A 16 30.99 -6.14 10.24
N GLN A 17 29.86 -6.15 10.94
CA GLN A 17 29.70 -6.94 12.15
C GLN A 17 28.65 -8.05 12.03
N ASN A 18 28.87 -9.13 12.79
CA ASN A 18 27.88 -10.18 12.99
C ASN A 18 26.85 -9.69 14.04
N LEU A 19 26.08 -8.67 13.66
CA LEU A 19 25.11 -8.02 14.52
C LEU A 19 23.95 -8.96 14.85
N ASN A 20 23.35 -8.77 16.03
CA ASN A 20 22.11 -9.44 16.39
C ASN A 20 20.90 -8.53 16.10
N SER A 21 19.67 -9.05 16.30
CA SER A 21 18.44 -8.29 16.04
C SER A 21 18.26 -7.07 16.96
N GLY A 22 18.82 -7.11 18.18
CA GLY A 22 18.85 -5.98 19.11
C GLY A 22 19.73 -4.85 18.59
N ASP A 23 20.92 -5.15 18.06
CA ASP A 23 21.82 -4.15 17.48
C ASP A 23 21.17 -3.44 16.28
N PHE A 24 20.51 -4.21 15.40
CA PHE A 24 19.72 -3.65 14.29
C PHE A 24 18.60 -2.74 14.79
N THR A 25 17.90 -3.16 15.85
CA THR A 25 16.83 -2.37 16.45
C THR A 25 17.37 -1.04 16.98
N LEU A 26 18.51 -1.04 17.66
CA LEU A 26 19.15 0.18 18.16
C LEU A 26 19.59 1.10 17.02
N ALA A 27 20.19 0.55 15.96
CA ALA A 27 20.54 1.31 14.77
C ALA A 27 19.32 2.01 14.15
N ILE A 28 18.21 1.29 13.99
CA ILE A 28 16.94 1.83 13.49
C ILE A 28 16.39 2.93 14.41
N VAL A 29 16.30 2.67 15.72
CA VAL A 29 15.73 3.63 16.69
C VAL A 29 16.56 4.91 16.72
N SER A 30 17.87 4.84 16.53
CA SER A 30 18.74 6.02 16.50
C SER A 30 18.38 7.01 15.38
N LEU A 31 17.75 6.52 14.29
CA LEU A 31 17.31 7.36 13.17
C LEU A 31 16.25 8.39 13.56
N LYS A 32 15.50 8.17 14.65
CA LYS A 32 14.50 9.13 15.16
C LYS A 32 15.12 10.47 15.59
N SER A 33 16.43 10.51 15.79
CA SER A 33 17.18 11.72 16.15
C SER A 33 17.92 12.35 14.97
N PHE A 34 17.66 11.90 13.75
CA PHE A 34 18.20 12.52 12.54
C PHE A 34 17.28 13.67 12.13
N SER A 35 17.86 14.76 11.63
CA SER A 35 17.15 15.90 11.05
C SER A 35 16.93 15.76 9.54
N TYR A 36 17.70 14.89 8.86
CA TYR A 36 17.65 14.77 7.40
C TYR A 36 17.14 13.39 6.95
N ASP A 37 15.94 13.38 6.35
CA ASP A 37 15.34 12.19 5.73
C ASP A 37 16.24 11.51 4.69
N SER A 38 17.05 12.29 3.97
CA SER A 38 17.99 11.75 2.98
C SER A 38 19.07 10.87 3.62
N GLU A 39 19.49 11.16 4.86
CA GLU A 39 20.41 10.33 5.61
C GLU A 39 19.70 9.14 6.25
N MET A 40 18.47 9.31 6.76
CA MET A 40 17.63 8.20 7.22
C MET A 40 17.41 7.18 6.09
N LYS A 41 17.10 7.66 4.88
CA LYS A 41 16.91 6.85 3.68
C LYS A 41 18.12 5.99 3.37
N LYS A 42 19.34 6.54 3.38
CA LYS A 42 20.56 5.77 3.10
C LYS A 42 20.71 4.59 4.06
N VAL A 43 20.46 4.81 5.35
CA VAL A 43 20.53 3.75 6.36
C VAL A 43 19.42 2.72 6.17
N LEU A 44 18.17 3.16 5.95
CA LEU A 44 17.03 2.26 5.73
C LEU A 44 17.20 1.41 4.47
N LEU A 45 17.76 1.95 3.39
CA LEU A 45 18.09 1.19 2.18
C LEU A 45 19.16 0.11 2.44
N ASN A 46 20.13 0.36 3.32
CA ASN A 46 21.06 -0.69 3.73
C ASN A 46 20.35 -1.75 4.58
N ILE A 47 19.51 -1.33 5.53
CA ILE A 47 18.72 -2.25 6.36
C ILE A 47 17.82 -3.14 5.49
N ASN A 48 17.22 -2.61 4.42
CA ASN A 48 16.40 -3.38 3.49
C ASN A 48 17.14 -4.58 2.88
N ASN A 49 18.46 -4.50 2.67
CA ASN A 49 19.26 -5.62 2.15
C ASN A 49 19.29 -6.82 3.10
N LYS A 50 19.00 -6.59 4.38
CA LYS A 50 19.15 -7.59 5.45
C LYS A 50 17.85 -7.79 6.22
N PHE A 51 16.78 -7.08 5.88
CA PHE A 51 15.56 -6.99 6.67
C PHE A 51 14.95 -8.36 7.01
N SER A 52 14.85 -9.26 6.02
CA SER A 52 14.32 -10.62 6.22
C SER A 52 15.19 -11.51 7.12
N GLY A 53 16.47 -11.17 7.31
CA GLY A 53 17.40 -11.93 8.15
C GLY A 53 17.28 -11.65 9.65
N TYR A 54 16.56 -10.58 10.04
CA TYR A 54 16.47 -10.14 11.43
C TYR A 54 15.05 -10.23 11.97
N LYS A 55 14.88 -10.99 13.05
CA LYS A 55 13.59 -11.13 13.71
C LYS A 55 13.25 -9.84 14.47
N ASN A 56 11.96 -9.49 14.50
CA ASN A 56 11.40 -8.44 15.36
C ASN A 56 11.92 -7.01 15.13
N ILE A 57 12.63 -6.71 14.03
CA ILE A 57 13.03 -5.33 13.73
C ILE A 57 11.89 -4.49 13.11
N SER A 58 10.84 -5.15 12.59
CA SER A 58 9.72 -4.52 11.90
C SER A 58 9.05 -3.37 12.67
N PRO A 59 8.68 -3.50 13.97
CA PRO A 59 8.09 -2.39 14.72
C PRO A 59 8.99 -1.15 14.76
N ALA A 60 10.29 -1.33 15.04
CA ALA A 60 11.23 -0.22 15.05
C ALA A 60 11.36 0.39 13.65
N TYR A 61 11.48 -0.44 12.61
CA TYR A 61 11.66 -0.01 11.23
C TYR A 61 10.51 0.89 10.76
N PHE A 62 9.27 0.44 10.92
CA PHE A 62 8.11 1.21 10.48
C PHE A 62 7.87 2.46 11.33
N SER A 63 8.37 2.52 12.58
CA SER A 63 8.27 3.72 13.41
C SER A 63 9.20 4.88 12.98
N VAL A 64 10.16 4.63 12.09
CA VAL A 64 11.03 5.69 11.56
C VAL A 64 10.24 6.63 10.64
N PHE A 65 9.29 6.10 9.87
CA PHE A 65 8.47 6.87 8.93
C PHE A 65 7.62 7.94 9.62
N GLU A 66 7.28 7.76 10.90
CA GLU A 66 6.58 8.78 11.70
C GLU A 66 7.40 10.07 11.87
N ASN A 67 8.72 10.00 11.67
CA ASN A 67 9.65 11.14 11.79
C ASN A 67 10.14 11.64 10.43
N MET A 68 9.73 11.00 9.33
CA MET A 68 10.10 11.43 7.98
C MET A 68 9.08 12.43 7.45
N SER A 69 9.57 13.48 6.80
CA SER A 69 8.75 14.57 6.26
C SER A 69 8.49 14.43 4.76
N TYR A 70 9.38 13.80 4.01
CA TYR A 70 9.31 13.73 2.55
C TYR A 70 8.82 12.36 2.07
N ASP A 71 7.58 12.31 1.58
CA ASP A 71 6.98 11.12 0.98
C ASP A 71 7.82 10.52 -0.14
N SER A 72 8.54 11.35 -0.91
CA SER A 72 9.39 10.88 -2.00
C SER A 72 10.48 9.92 -1.48
N TYR A 73 11.12 10.23 -0.37
CA TYR A 73 12.10 9.35 0.27
C TYR A 73 11.44 8.14 0.90
N GLN A 74 10.32 8.32 1.60
CA GLN A 74 9.56 7.22 2.20
C GLN A 74 9.13 6.19 1.15
N LYS A 75 8.58 6.66 0.02
CA LYS A 75 8.20 5.85 -1.14
C LYS A 75 9.37 5.02 -1.68
N GLU A 76 10.52 5.65 -1.89
CA GLU A 76 11.71 4.96 -2.40
C GLU A 76 12.18 3.85 -1.45
N ILE A 77 12.15 4.11 -0.14
CA ILE A 77 12.50 3.11 0.89
C ILE A 77 11.52 1.94 0.88
N LEU A 78 10.21 2.21 0.83
CA LEU A 78 9.16 1.18 0.84
C LEU A 78 9.17 0.33 -0.44
N ASN A 79 9.39 0.93 -1.60
CA ASN A 79 9.54 0.19 -2.86
C ASN A 79 10.78 -0.69 -2.84
N ASP A 80 11.92 -0.19 -2.35
CA ASP A 80 13.13 -0.98 -2.18
C ASP A 80 12.92 -2.15 -1.20
N LEU A 81 12.22 -1.91 -0.08
CA LEU A 81 11.86 -2.95 0.88
C LEU A 81 11.04 -4.06 0.22
N LEU A 82 9.96 -3.69 -0.48
CA LEU A 82 9.08 -4.64 -1.18
C LEU A 82 9.81 -5.41 -2.28
N ASN A 83 10.81 -4.81 -2.92
CA ASN A 83 11.56 -5.45 -4.00
C ASN A 83 12.61 -6.44 -3.50
N LYS A 84 13.16 -6.22 -2.31
CA LYS A 84 14.20 -7.08 -1.73
C LYS A 84 13.67 -8.12 -0.74
N ASN A 85 12.46 -7.94 -0.22
CA ASN A 85 11.96 -8.75 0.89
C ASN A 85 10.54 -9.24 0.62
N LYS A 86 10.26 -10.45 1.12
CA LYS A 86 8.89 -10.97 1.22
C LYS A 86 8.34 -10.56 2.58
N LEU A 87 7.43 -9.59 2.59
CA LEU A 87 6.78 -9.15 3.83
C LEU A 87 5.71 -10.15 4.27
N ASP A 88 5.63 -10.38 5.57
CA ASP A 88 4.47 -11.07 6.16
C ASP A 88 3.25 -10.14 6.23
N ASP A 89 2.08 -10.68 6.59
CA ASP A 89 0.83 -9.93 6.64
C ASP A 89 0.87 -8.75 7.64
N VAL A 90 1.55 -8.92 8.79
CA VAL A 90 1.69 -7.87 9.80
C VAL A 90 2.56 -6.73 9.28
N GLN A 91 3.62 -7.06 8.56
CA GLN A 91 4.53 -6.10 7.92
C GLN A 91 3.84 -5.38 6.76
N MET A 92 3.04 -6.09 5.95
CA MET A 92 2.26 -5.49 4.86
C MET A 92 1.24 -4.49 5.41
N ILE A 93 0.52 -4.84 6.48
CA ILE A 93 -0.43 -3.94 7.15
C ILE A 93 0.28 -2.68 7.68
N LYS A 94 1.47 -2.80 8.27
CA LYS A 94 2.25 -1.63 8.72
C LYS A 94 2.69 -0.74 7.56
N LEU A 95 3.10 -1.34 6.43
CA LEU A 95 3.43 -0.60 5.21
C LEU A 95 2.22 0.21 4.73
N PHE A 96 1.05 -0.41 4.63
CA PHE A 96 -0.18 0.30 4.25
C PHE A 96 -0.54 1.41 5.23
N LYS A 97 -0.35 1.19 6.54
CA LYS A 97 -0.53 2.23 7.57
C LYS A 97 0.39 3.43 7.34
N VAL A 98 1.64 3.24 6.94
CA VAL A 98 2.55 4.35 6.58
C VAL A 98 1.98 5.15 5.40
N LEU A 99 1.50 4.46 4.35
CA LEU A 99 0.95 5.12 3.16
C LEU A 99 -0.28 5.98 3.47
N THR A 100 -1.06 5.68 4.52
CA THR A 100 -2.21 6.54 4.92
C THR A 100 -1.81 7.95 5.37
N LYS A 101 -0.51 8.21 5.54
CA LYS A 101 0.04 9.50 5.95
C LYS A 101 0.69 10.28 4.82
N PHE A 102 0.78 9.70 3.62
CA PHE A 102 1.34 10.40 2.47
C PHE A 102 0.38 11.50 2.01
N SER A 103 0.97 12.59 1.52
CA SER A 103 0.27 13.74 0.94
C SER A 103 0.05 13.60 -0.57
N TYR A 104 0.84 12.76 -1.26
CA TYR A 104 0.78 12.60 -2.71
C TYR A 104 0.26 11.22 -3.12
N ASP A 105 -0.95 11.18 -3.66
CA ASP A 105 -1.60 9.95 -4.16
C ASP A 105 -0.78 9.21 -5.21
N SER A 106 -0.03 9.92 -6.04
CA SER A 106 0.84 9.31 -7.04
C SER A 106 1.93 8.45 -6.41
N TYR A 107 2.44 8.85 -5.23
CA TYR A 107 3.40 8.07 -4.45
C TYR A 107 2.74 6.91 -3.73
N ILE A 108 1.52 7.09 -3.21
CA ILE A 108 0.72 6.00 -2.66
C ILE A 108 0.49 4.93 -3.73
N ARG A 109 -0.01 5.33 -4.91
CA ARG A 109 -0.23 4.46 -6.07
C ARG A 109 1.04 3.71 -6.44
N GLU A 110 2.17 4.39 -6.58
CA GLU A 110 3.45 3.75 -6.94
C GLU A 110 3.83 2.64 -5.96
N VAL A 111 3.65 2.81 -4.66
CA VAL A 111 3.94 1.74 -3.67
C VAL A 111 2.87 0.64 -3.72
N LEU A 112 1.60 0.99 -3.83
CA LEU A 112 0.50 0.02 -3.91
C LEU A 112 0.64 -0.91 -5.11
N LEU A 113 0.99 -0.40 -6.30
CA LEU A 113 1.21 -1.23 -7.50
C LEU A 113 2.34 -2.25 -7.31
N VAL A 114 3.37 -1.93 -6.50
CA VAL A 114 4.44 -2.88 -6.16
C VAL A 114 3.98 -3.88 -5.08
N ALA A 115 3.06 -3.47 -4.19
CA ALA A 115 2.58 -4.27 -3.07
C ALA A 115 1.47 -5.27 -3.45
N ILE A 116 0.53 -4.89 -4.33
CA ILE A 116 -0.62 -5.71 -4.75
C ILE A 116 -0.24 -7.13 -5.20
N PRO A 117 0.76 -7.35 -6.08
CA PRO A 117 1.13 -8.71 -6.46
C PRO A 117 1.68 -9.53 -5.29
N LYS A 118 2.23 -8.88 -4.25
CA LYS A 118 2.93 -9.50 -3.12
C LYS A 118 2.06 -9.67 -1.87
N MET A 119 0.96 -8.92 -1.74
CA MET A 119 0.07 -9.01 -0.59
C MET A 119 -0.77 -10.30 -0.63
N SER A 120 -1.11 -10.82 0.56
CA SER A 120 -2.13 -11.86 0.70
C SER A 120 -3.54 -11.27 0.57
N LEU A 121 -4.52 -12.12 0.32
CA LEU A 121 -5.93 -11.75 0.22
C LEU A 121 -6.73 -12.10 1.48
N ASN A 122 -6.06 -12.18 2.63
CA ASN A 122 -6.75 -12.29 3.90
C ASN A 122 -7.44 -10.96 4.24
N ASN A 123 -8.50 -11.02 5.05
CA ASN A 123 -9.36 -9.87 5.31
C ASN A 123 -8.61 -8.68 5.94
N ASN A 124 -7.68 -8.92 6.86
CA ASN A 124 -6.96 -7.85 7.55
C ASN A 124 -6.03 -7.07 6.60
N VAL A 125 -5.37 -7.78 5.66
CA VAL A 125 -4.50 -7.14 4.67
C VAL A 125 -5.33 -6.39 3.62
N VAL A 126 -6.46 -6.96 3.21
CA VAL A 126 -7.44 -6.29 2.32
C VAL A 126 -7.99 -5.02 2.98
N ASP A 127 -8.37 -5.08 4.26
CA ASP A 127 -8.87 -3.91 4.99
C ASP A 127 -7.83 -2.80 5.09
N ALA A 128 -6.58 -3.16 5.39
CA ALA A 128 -5.48 -2.20 5.44
C ALA A 128 -5.20 -1.58 4.07
N PHE A 129 -5.25 -2.36 2.98
CA PHE A 129 -5.15 -1.85 1.61
C PHE A 129 -6.25 -0.82 1.32
N PHE A 130 -7.52 -1.15 1.60
CA PHE A 130 -8.63 -0.24 1.35
C PHE A 130 -8.67 0.97 2.29
N ALA A 131 -8.08 0.87 3.49
CA ALA A 131 -7.84 2.04 4.33
C ALA A 131 -6.84 3.01 3.68
N THR A 132 -5.83 2.49 2.98
CA THR A 132 -4.92 3.31 2.16
C THR A 132 -5.61 3.89 0.93
N VAL A 133 -6.44 3.12 0.22
CA VAL A 133 -7.23 3.65 -0.91
C VAL A 133 -8.13 4.80 -0.43
N LYS A 134 -8.78 4.64 0.73
CA LYS A 134 -9.64 5.68 1.33
C LYS A 134 -8.88 6.96 1.73
N SER A 135 -7.57 6.90 1.97
CA SER A 135 -6.78 8.11 2.23
C SER A 135 -6.42 8.89 0.96
N MET A 136 -6.64 8.32 -0.22
CA MET A 136 -6.38 8.98 -1.50
C MET A 136 -7.53 9.94 -1.85
N SER A 137 -7.20 10.98 -2.61
CA SER A 137 -8.13 12.04 -3.04
C SER A 137 -8.45 12.01 -4.54
N TYR A 138 -7.56 11.50 -5.38
CA TYR A 138 -7.70 11.50 -6.84
C TYR A 138 -8.25 10.16 -7.34
N ASP A 139 -9.46 10.20 -7.90
CA ASP A 139 -10.13 9.06 -8.54
C ASP A 139 -9.26 8.31 -9.54
N SER A 140 -8.50 9.03 -10.39
CA SER A 140 -7.64 8.41 -11.40
C SER A 140 -6.51 7.58 -10.79
N GLU A 141 -6.13 7.85 -9.55
CA GLU A 141 -5.12 7.12 -8.81
C GLU A 141 -5.74 5.94 -8.05
N MET A 142 -6.89 6.16 -7.40
CA MET A 142 -7.70 5.11 -6.77
C MET A 142 -8.11 4.02 -7.77
N GLU A 143 -8.61 4.43 -8.93
CA GLU A 143 -9.04 3.51 -9.98
C GLU A 143 -7.90 2.60 -10.46
N LYS A 144 -6.69 3.15 -10.67
CA LYS A 144 -5.53 2.35 -11.09
C LYS A 144 -5.20 1.26 -10.07
N VAL A 145 -5.18 1.58 -8.77
CA VAL A 145 -4.83 0.60 -7.73
C VAL A 145 -5.94 -0.42 -7.50
N ILE A 146 -7.21 -0.04 -7.62
CA ILE A 146 -8.34 -0.98 -7.52
C ILE A 146 -8.36 -1.92 -8.74
N THR A 147 -8.07 -1.39 -9.94
CA THR A 147 -7.98 -2.19 -11.16
C THR A 147 -6.82 -3.18 -11.09
N GLU A 148 -5.65 -2.77 -10.61
CA GLU A 148 -4.52 -3.68 -10.38
C GLU A 148 -4.87 -4.78 -9.36
N LEU A 149 -5.64 -4.46 -8.30
CA LEU A 149 -6.13 -5.49 -7.39
C LEU A 149 -7.11 -6.46 -8.07
N LEU A 150 -7.99 -5.94 -8.95
CA LEU A 150 -8.95 -6.75 -9.72
C LEU A 150 -8.29 -7.74 -10.69
N ASP A 151 -7.06 -7.46 -11.12
CA ASP A 151 -6.25 -8.33 -11.98
C ASP A 151 -5.51 -9.42 -11.20
N LYS A 152 -5.48 -9.33 -9.86
CA LYS A 152 -4.88 -10.36 -9.02
C LYS A 152 -5.71 -11.66 -9.12
N PRO A 153 -5.07 -12.84 -9.34
CA PRO A 153 -5.80 -14.10 -9.37
C PRO A 153 -6.36 -14.47 -8.00
N ASN A 154 -7.41 -15.30 -8.00
CA ASN A 154 -8.01 -15.89 -6.80
C ASN A 154 -8.55 -14.86 -5.79
N LEU A 155 -9.19 -13.80 -6.29
CA LEU A 155 -9.90 -12.84 -5.44
C LEU A 155 -10.94 -13.55 -4.57
N THR A 156 -10.88 -13.26 -3.27
CA THR A 156 -11.85 -13.76 -2.30
C THR A 156 -13.15 -12.95 -2.42
N ASP A 157 -14.28 -13.55 -2.03
CA ASP A 157 -15.56 -12.83 -1.97
C ASP A 157 -15.48 -11.61 -1.05
N TYR A 158 -14.64 -11.69 0.00
CA TYR A 158 -14.33 -10.55 0.86
C TYR A 158 -13.64 -9.41 0.10
N ALA A 159 -12.61 -9.72 -0.69
CA ALA A 159 -11.92 -8.73 -1.51
C ALA A 159 -12.85 -8.09 -2.55
N ILE A 160 -13.70 -8.89 -3.21
CA ILE A 160 -14.70 -8.37 -4.16
C ILE A 160 -15.71 -7.46 -3.44
N SER A 161 -16.18 -7.85 -2.25
CA SER A 161 -17.07 -7.01 -1.44
C SER A 161 -16.41 -5.69 -1.05
N ALA A 162 -15.13 -5.70 -0.69
CA ALA A 162 -14.37 -4.49 -0.38
C ALA A 162 -14.18 -3.59 -1.61
N ILE A 163 -13.91 -4.17 -2.78
CA ILE A 163 -13.86 -3.45 -4.07
C ILE A 163 -15.20 -2.77 -4.35
N LEU A 164 -16.32 -3.49 -4.22
CA LEU A 164 -17.66 -2.93 -4.44
C LEU A 164 -17.95 -1.75 -3.49
N LYS A 165 -17.56 -1.86 -2.22
CA LYS A 165 -17.70 -0.76 -1.26
C LYS A 165 -16.80 0.44 -1.60
N SER A 166 -15.64 0.20 -2.20
CA SER A 166 -14.70 1.28 -2.57
C SER A 166 -15.20 2.15 -3.72
N VAL A 167 -16.17 1.66 -4.51
CA VAL A 167 -16.80 2.44 -5.59
C VAL A 167 -17.43 3.73 -5.07
N SER A 168 -17.97 3.71 -3.84
CA SER A 168 -18.58 4.89 -3.21
C SER A 168 -17.57 5.97 -2.83
N LEU A 169 -16.27 5.66 -2.87
CA LEU A 169 -15.19 6.64 -2.62
C LEU A 169 -14.90 7.48 -3.86
N LEU A 170 -15.29 7.01 -5.04
CA LEU A 170 -15.03 7.70 -6.30
C LEU A 170 -16.05 8.81 -6.54
N SER A 171 -15.55 9.97 -6.95
CA SER A 171 -16.38 11.13 -7.28
C SER A 171 -16.94 11.06 -8.70
N TYR A 172 -16.18 10.55 -9.66
CA TYR A 172 -16.53 10.49 -11.07
C TYR A 172 -17.20 9.16 -11.42
N ASP A 173 -18.41 9.25 -11.96
CA ASP A 173 -19.16 8.08 -12.39
C ASP A 173 -18.44 7.25 -13.46
N SER A 174 -17.67 7.88 -14.35
CA SER A 174 -16.89 7.14 -15.35
C SER A 174 -15.84 6.22 -14.72
N SER A 175 -15.25 6.62 -13.58
CA SER A 175 -14.33 5.77 -12.80
C SER A 175 -15.08 4.62 -12.12
N LYS A 176 -16.27 4.90 -11.54
CA LYS A 176 -17.14 3.86 -10.97
C LYS A 176 -17.51 2.82 -12.03
N VAL A 177 -17.91 3.25 -13.22
CA VAL A 177 -18.28 2.38 -14.33
C VAL A 177 -17.12 1.48 -14.76
N ARG A 178 -15.90 2.04 -14.93
CA ARG A 178 -14.72 1.24 -15.31
C ARG A 178 -14.42 0.11 -14.31
N ILE A 179 -14.54 0.37 -13.01
CA ILE A 179 -14.40 -0.66 -11.98
C ILE A 179 -15.54 -1.68 -12.04
N LEU A 180 -16.79 -1.21 -12.10
CA LEU A 180 -17.97 -2.08 -12.08
C LEU A 180 -18.04 -3.03 -13.28
N LYS A 181 -17.65 -2.58 -14.48
CA LYS A 181 -17.53 -3.46 -15.65
C LYS A 181 -16.61 -4.65 -15.38
N THR A 182 -15.45 -4.39 -14.80
CA THR A 182 -14.47 -5.43 -14.46
C THR A 182 -14.94 -6.33 -13.32
N VAL A 183 -15.65 -5.77 -12.33
CA VAL A 183 -16.16 -6.52 -11.17
C VAL A 183 -17.26 -7.51 -11.54
N LYS A 184 -18.07 -7.22 -12.58
CA LYS A 184 -19.25 -8.01 -12.96
C LYS A 184 -18.97 -9.52 -13.09
N LYS A 185 -17.84 -9.91 -13.68
CA LYS A 185 -17.47 -11.33 -13.84
C LYS A 185 -17.32 -12.09 -12.52
N TYR A 186 -17.04 -11.40 -11.42
CA TYR A 186 -16.82 -11.99 -10.10
C TYR A 186 -18.10 -12.12 -9.25
N VAL A 187 -19.19 -11.45 -9.63
CA VAL A 187 -20.43 -11.42 -8.84
C VAL A 187 -21.46 -12.44 -9.32
N ASN A 188 -21.37 -12.89 -10.57
CA ASN A 188 -22.34 -13.82 -11.16
C ASN A 188 -22.49 -15.11 -10.34
N GLY A 189 -23.72 -15.45 -9.97
CA GLY A 189 -24.04 -16.67 -9.21
C GLY A 189 -23.77 -16.54 -7.71
N LYS A 190 -23.47 -15.34 -7.21
CA LYS A 190 -23.22 -15.05 -5.80
C LYS A 190 -24.21 -13.99 -5.29
N PRO A 191 -25.39 -14.40 -4.77
CA PRO A 191 -26.49 -13.47 -4.46
C PRO A 191 -26.10 -12.28 -3.57
N ALA A 192 -25.23 -12.51 -2.57
CA ALA A 192 -24.75 -11.43 -1.71
C ALA A 192 -23.92 -10.39 -2.46
N LEU A 193 -23.03 -10.81 -3.37
CA LEU A 193 -22.23 -9.90 -4.19
C LEU A 193 -23.07 -9.25 -5.29
N GLU A 194 -24.04 -9.95 -5.87
CA GLU A 194 -24.99 -9.36 -6.82
C GLU A 194 -25.81 -8.24 -6.18
N SER A 195 -26.24 -8.41 -4.93
CA SER A 195 -26.92 -7.36 -4.18
C SER A 195 -26.02 -6.15 -3.95
N GLN A 196 -24.75 -6.36 -3.57
CA GLN A 196 -23.79 -5.28 -3.38
C GLN A 196 -23.46 -4.56 -4.70
N PHE A 197 -23.32 -5.31 -5.79
CA PHE A 197 -23.11 -4.78 -7.12
C PHE A 197 -24.27 -3.87 -7.52
N LYS A 198 -25.51 -4.32 -7.35
CA LYS A 198 -26.71 -3.50 -7.61
C LYS A 198 -26.75 -2.22 -6.77
N LEU A 199 -26.25 -2.25 -5.53
CA LEU A 199 -26.14 -1.04 -4.71
C LEU A 199 -25.09 -0.07 -5.26
N ALA A 200 -23.90 -0.57 -5.61
CA ALA A 200 -22.85 0.26 -6.20
C ALA A 200 -23.26 0.88 -7.55
N VAL A 201 -24.00 0.15 -8.38
CA VAL A 201 -24.57 0.67 -9.64
C VAL A 201 -25.52 1.85 -9.38
N LYS A 202 -26.30 1.83 -8.31
CA LYS A 202 -27.23 2.92 -7.95
C LYS A 202 -26.52 4.20 -7.51
N GLU A 203 -25.21 4.15 -7.26
CA GLU A 203 -24.41 5.34 -6.93
C GLU A 203 -23.95 6.10 -8.18
N ILE A 204 -24.18 5.55 -9.38
CA ILE A 204 -23.95 6.26 -10.65
C ILE A 204 -25.09 7.25 -10.85
N SER A 205 -24.75 8.54 -10.92
CA SER A 205 -25.72 9.62 -11.09
C SER A 205 -25.92 10.04 -12.55
N SER A 206 -24.91 9.83 -13.40
CA SER A 206 -24.96 10.14 -14.82
C SER A 206 -25.72 9.05 -15.60
N ASP A 207 -26.86 9.43 -16.19
CA ASP A 207 -27.65 8.55 -17.06
C ASP A 207 -26.83 7.95 -18.21
N SER A 208 -25.89 8.72 -18.76
CA SER A 208 -25.05 8.26 -19.86
C SER A 208 -24.07 7.17 -19.40
N GLU A 209 -23.46 7.35 -18.23
CA GLU A 209 -22.54 6.36 -17.65
C GLU A 209 -23.30 5.13 -17.17
N TYR A 210 -24.49 5.32 -16.61
CA TYR A 210 -25.39 4.22 -16.23
C TYR A 210 -25.75 3.36 -17.45
N ARG A 211 -26.19 3.97 -18.56
CA ARG A 211 -26.48 3.24 -19.80
C ARG A 211 -25.25 2.53 -20.34
N ASN A 212 -24.10 3.22 -20.36
CA ASN A 212 -22.83 2.66 -20.80
C ASN A 212 -22.41 1.42 -19.98
N LEU A 213 -22.70 1.41 -18.68
CA LEU A 213 -22.48 0.22 -17.86
C LEU A 213 -23.44 -0.91 -18.25
N MET A 214 -24.75 -0.63 -18.33
CA MET A 214 -25.76 -1.65 -18.62
C MET A 214 -25.56 -2.31 -19.97
N ASP A 215 -25.26 -1.53 -21.01
CA ASP A 215 -24.99 -2.05 -22.37
C ASP A 215 -23.82 -3.05 -22.43
N ASP A 216 -22.88 -2.98 -21.46
CA ASP A 216 -21.70 -3.85 -21.39
C ASP A 216 -21.88 -5.08 -20.49
N ILE A 217 -22.84 -5.06 -19.56
CA ILE A 217 -22.99 -6.10 -18.52
C ILE A 217 -24.28 -6.92 -18.60
N ASP A 218 -25.24 -6.49 -19.41
CA ASP A 218 -26.44 -7.23 -19.78
C ASP A 218 -26.13 -8.33 -20.81
#